data_AF-A0A644YUP6-F1
#
_entry.id   AF-A0A644YUP6-F1
#
_cell.length_a   1.000
_cell.length_b   1.000
_cell.length_c   1.000
_cell.angle_alpha   90.00
_cell.angle_beta   90.00
_cell.angle_gamma   90.00
#
_symmetry.space_group_name_H-M   'P 1'
#
loop_
_entity.id
_entity.type
_entity.pdbx_description
1 polymer ?
#
loop_
_entity_poly.entity_id
_entity_poly.type
_entity_poly.pdbx_seq_one_letter_code
_entity_poly.pdbx_strand_id
1 'polypeptide(L)'
;MDDTGFDRESYITISLLKFFRKFILNKNYFDFVRENRILNENETHILSLLREGMAKTITIRFKDQKPYLIEVTREKKIHAEARLSEILIRGGYQDISMKTENGNIVITNITSKIKLDQ
;
A
#
# COMPACT_ATOMS: atom_id res chain seq x y z
N MET A 1 -26.24 -55.63 -16.18
CA MET A 1 -24.90 -55.85 -15.63
C MET A 1 -23.95 -55.37 -16.70
N ASP A 2 -23.24 -54.25 -16.58
CA ASP A 2 -22.94 -53.43 -15.41
C ASP A 2 -23.09 -51.96 -15.80
N ASP A 3 -23.85 -51.24 -14.98
CA ASP A 3 -23.81 -49.78 -14.92
C ASP A 3 -22.47 -49.46 -14.26
N THR A 4 -21.44 -49.21 -15.06
CA THR A 4 -20.09 -48.86 -14.58
C THR A 4 -20.16 -47.46 -13.97
N GLY A 5 -20.68 -47.40 -12.75
CA GLY A 5 -20.96 -46.19 -11.97
C GLY A 5 -19.73 -45.41 -11.55
N PHE A 6 -18.92 -44.99 -12.52
CA PHE A 6 -17.75 -44.15 -12.36
C PHE A 6 -17.82 -42.95 -13.30
N ASP A 7 -18.89 -42.18 -13.17
CA ASP A 7 -18.91 -40.75 -13.53
C ASP A 7 -19.44 -39.96 -12.35
N ARG A 8 -18.60 -39.77 -11.33
CA ARG A 8 -18.81 -38.79 -10.25
C ARG A 8 -17.45 -38.29 -9.79
N GLU A 9 -16.80 -37.44 -10.60
CA GLU A 9 -15.61 -36.72 -10.16
C GLU A 9 -15.89 -36.09 -8.79
N SER A 10 -15.30 -36.69 -7.75
CA SER A 10 -15.49 -36.24 -6.39
C SER A 10 -14.49 -35.12 -6.14
N TYR A 11 -14.94 -33.89 -6.25
CA TYR A 11 -14.11 -32.73 -5.96
C TYR A 11 -14.22 -32.33 -4.49
N ILE A 12 -13.08 -31.94 -3.91
CA ILE A 12 -13.00 -31.38 -2.57
C ILE A 12 -12.58 -29.91 -2.72
N THR A 13 -13.45 -29.01 -2.24
CA THR A 13 -13.15 -27.57 -2.18
C THR A 13 -12.73 -27.20 -0.77
N ILE A 14 -11.46 -26.84 -0.58
CA ILE A 14 -10.94 -26.35 0.70
C ILE A 14 -10.48 -24.91 0.53
N SER A 15 -10.96 -24.03 1.42
CA SER A 15 -10.46 -22.65 1.46
C SER A 15 -9.06 -22.60 2.06
N LEU A 16 -8.08 -22.18 1.25
CA LEU A 16 -6.71 -21.92 1.70
C LEU A 16 -6.50 -20.48 2.18
N LEU A 17 -7.56 -19.67 2.27
CA LEU A 17 -7.46 -18.23 2.56
C LEU A 17 -6.70 -17.94 3.87
N LYS A 18 -6.97 -18.73 4.92
CA LYS A 18 -6.29 -18.56 6.22
C LYS A 18 -4.79 -18.84 6.13
N PHE A 19 -4.39 -19.83 5.32
CA PHE A 19 -2.99 -20.15 5.08
C PHE A 19 -2.29 -19.02 4.32
N PHE A 20 -2.88 -18.60 3.19
CA PHE A 20 -2.36 -17.48 2.40
C PHE A 20 -2.25 -16.19 3.20
N ARG A 21 -3.22 -15.89 4.07
CA ARG A 21 -3.15 -14.69 4.94
C ARG A 21 -1.93 -14.73 5.86
N LYS A 22 -1.65 -15.85 6.52
CA LYS A 22 -0.45 -15.99 7.37
C LYS A 22 0.83 -15.85 6.55
N PHE A 23 0.82 -16.41 5.34
CA PHE A 23 1.95 -16.38 4.44
C PHE A 23 2.26 -14.96 3.94
N ILE A 24 1.26 -14.23 3.43
CA ILE A 24 1.38 -12.85 2.93
C ILE A 24 1.79 -11.87 4.04
N LEU A 25 1.30 -12.07 5.26
CA LEU A 25 1.62 -11.20 6.39
C LEU A 25 3.05 -11.42 6.94
N ASN A 26 3.68 -12.56 6.63
CA ASN A 26 5.05 -12.81 7.08
C ASN A 26 6.04 -11.93 6.30
N LYS A 27 6.92 -11.24 7.03
CA LYS A 27 7.94 -10.37 6.43
C LYS A 27 8.98 -11.16 5.62
N ASN A 28 9.32 -12.37 6.06
CA ASN A 28 10.34 -13.22 5.45
C ASN A 28 9.94 -13.73 4.06
N TYR A 29 8.65 -13.69 3.71
CA TYR A 29 8.14 -14.14 2.42
C TYR A 29 7.82 -12.99 1.47
N PHE A 30 8.24 -11.75 1.77
CA PHE A 30 7.90 -10.59 0.94
C PHE A 30 8.36 -10.73 -0.50
N ASP A 31 9.64 -11.07 -0.69
CA ASP A 31 10.23 -11.17 -2.02
C ASP A 31 9.54 -12.28 -2.81
N PHE A 32 9.26 -13.41 -2.16
CA PHE A 32 8.49 -14.49 -2.76
C PHE A 32 7.08 -14.04 -3.18
N VAL A 33 6.35 -13.31 -2.31
CA VAL A 33 5.01 -12.77 -2.61
C VAL A 33 5.04 -11.84 -3.81
N ARG A 34 6.06 -10.97 -3.89
CA ARG A 34 6.27 -10.03 -5.01
C ARG A 34 6.64 -10.75 -6.30
N GLU A 35 7.61 -11.65 -6.26
CA GLU A 35 8.15 -12.37 -7.43
C GLU A 35 7.11 -13.30 -8.05
N ASN A 36 6.31 -13.97 -7.22
CA ASN A 36 5.27 -14.88 -7.67
C ASN A 36 3.92 -14.17 -7.95
N ARG A 37 3.88 -12.84 -7.88
CA ARG A 37 2.67 -12.02 -8.15
C ARG A 37 1.44 -12.51 -7.39
N ILE A 38 1.63 -12.96 -6.14
CA ILE A 38 0.53 -13.40 -5.27
C ILE A 38 -0.38 -12.22 -4.94
N LEU A 39 0.22 -11.04 -4.82
CA LEU A 39 -0.45 -9.75 -4.77
C LEU A 39 -0.17 -9.01 -6.09
N ASN A 40 -1.12 -8.20 -6.55
CA ASN A 40 -0.88 -7.32 -7.67
C ASN A 40 0.09 -6.17 -7.28
N GLU A 41 0.52 -5.37 -8.25
CA GLU A 41 1.50 -4.31 -8.01
C GLU A 41 1.01 -3.27 -7.00
N ASN A 42 -0.27 -2.90 -7.06
CA ASN A 42 -0.88 -1.93 -6.14
C ASN A 42 -0.95 -2.50 -4.72
N GLU A 43 -1.36 -3.75 -4.56
CA GLU A 43 -1.42 -4.45 -3.26
C GLU A 43 -0.02 -4.63 -2.66
N THR A 44 0.96 -4.96 -3.48
CA THR A 44 2.36 -5.09 -3.06
C THR A 44 2.92 -3.75 -2.61
N HIS A 45 2.59 -2.67 -3.32
CA HIS A 45 2.99 -1.32 -2.96
C HIS A 45 2.34 -0.84 -1.65
N ILE A 46 1.04 -1.10 -1.46
CA ILE A 46 0.35 -0.81 -0.19
C ILE A 46 1.01 -1.59 0.96
N LEU A 47 1.30 -2.88 0.73
CA LEU A 47 1.94 -3.72 1.74
C LEU A 47 3.35 -3.24 2.09
N SER A 48 4.13 -2.75 1.11
CA SER A 48 5.45 -2.18 1.38
C SER A 48 5.34 -0.89 2.21
N LEU A 49 4.41 0.00 1.86
CA LEU A 49 4.17 1.24 2.60
C LEU A 49 3.78 0.99 4.06
N LEU A 50 2.91 -0.01 4.30
CA LEU A 50 2.52 -0.44 5.65
C LEU A 50 3.71 -0.99 6.45
N ARG A 51 4.64 -1.69 5.79
CA ARG A 51 5.81 -2.31 6.42
C ARG A 51 6.94 -1.33 6.70
N GLU A 52 7.13 -0.30 5.87
CA GLU A 52 8.12 0.75 6.08
C GLU A 52 7.91 1.49 7.40
N GLY A 53 6.66 1.63 7.86
CA GLY A 53 6.33 2.27 9.13
C GLY A 53 6.61 3.79 9.19
N MET A 54 6.99 4.40 8.06
CA MET A 54 7.31 5.84 7.97
C MET A 54 6.08 6.71 7.64
N ALA A 55 4.96 6.09 7.28
CA ALA A 55 3.73 6.80 6.99
C ALA A 55 2.98 7.10 8.29
N LYS A 56 2.63 8.38 8.49
CA LYS A 56 1.72 8.79 9.57
C LYS A 56 0.29 8.36 9.28
N THR A 57 -0.11 8.46 8.01
CA THR A 57 -1.43 8.05 7.55
C THR A 57 -1.32 7.47 6.14
N ILE A 58 -2.05 6.39 5.88
CA ILE A 58 -2.26 5.86 4.53
C ILE A 58 -3.77 5.83 4.31
N THR A 59 -4.24 6.52 3.27
CA THR A 59 -5.65 6.56 2.89
C THR A 59 -5.81 5.93 1.51
N ILE A 60 -6.67 4.93 1.41
CA ILE A 60 -6.97 4.24 0.17
C ILE A 60 -8.43 4.53 -0.18
N ARG A 61 -8.67 5.14 -1.35
CA ARG A 61 -10.03 5.43 -1.83
C ARG A 61 -10.46 4.38 -2.83
N PHE A 62 -11.68 3.91 -2.64
CA PHE A 62 -12.32 2.92 -3.49
C PHE A 62 -13.44 3.55 -4.30
N LYS A 63 -13.60 3.08 -5.54
CA LYS A 63 -14.72 3.37 -6.43
C LYS A 63 -15.08 2.06 -7.12
N ASP A 64 -16.36 1.69 -7.10
CA ASP A 64 -16.85 0.45 -7.72
C ASP A 64 -16.08 -0.81 -7.23
N GLN A 65 -15.81 -0.87 -5.92
CA GLN A 65 -15.01 -1.91 -5.24
C GLN A 65 -13.54 -2.03 -5.68
N LYS A 66 -13.06 -1.12 -6.54
CA LYS A 66 -11.66 -1.06 -6.96
C LYS A 66 -10.95 0.14 -6.29
N PRO A 67 -9.74 -0.04 -5.75
CA PRO A 67 -8.95 1.09 -5.26
C PRO A 67 -8.52 1.96 -6.47
N TYR A 68 -8.67 3.28 -6.37
CA TYR A 68 -8.31 4.22 -7.44
C TYR A 68 -7.33 5.32 -7.01
N LEU A 69 -7.17 5.55 -5.70
CA LEU A 69 -6.27 6.54 -5.16
C LEU A 69 -5.64 6.05 -3.86
N ILE A 70 -4.33 6.18 -3.76
CA ILE A 70 -3.57 5.99 -2.53
C ILE A 70 -2.99 7.36 -2.13
N GLU A 71 -3.27 7.79 -0.91
CA GLU A 71 -2.72 9.00 -0.31
C GLU A 71 -1.85 8.60 0.87
N VAL A 72 -0.56 8.95 0.83
CA VAL A 72 0.42 8.63 1.88
C VAL A 72 0.88 9.91 2.54
N THR A 73 0.47 10.14 3.78
CA THR A 73 0.91 11.28 4.58
C THR A 73 2.11 10.89 5.43
N ARG A 74 3.21 11.64 5.29
CA ARG A 74 4.41 11.53 6.13
C ARG A 74 4.62 12.84 6.88
N GLU A 75 4.96 12.73 8.16
CA GLU A 75 5.39 13.86 8.96
C GLU A 75 6.90 14.02 8.82
N LYS A 76 7.35 15.21 8.47
CA LYS A 76 8.76 15.55 8.35
C LYS A 76 9.06 16.72 9.27
N LYS A 77 10.02 16.54 10.17
CA LYS A 77 10.64 17.67 10.88
C LYS A 77 11.61 18.33 9.91
N ILE A 78 11.36 19.58 9.61
CA ILE A 78 12.17 20.37 8.68
C ILE A 78 12.94 21.37 9.53
N HIS A 79 14.27 21.29 9.49
CA HIS A 79 15.13 22.28 10.13
C HIS A 79 14.98 23.61 9.40
N ALA A 80 15.05 24.72 10.14
CA ALA A 80 14.79 26.08 9.63
C ALA A 80 15.66 26.48 8.42
N GLU A 81 16.77 25.78 8.20
CA GLU A 81 17.72 26.01 7.09
C GLU A 81 17.34 25.29 5.79
N ALA A 82 16.44 24.30 5.83
CA ALA A 82 16.02 23.60 4.62
C ALA A 82 15.17 24.54 3.75
N ARG A 83 15.67 24.82 2.55
CA ARG A 83 15.02 25.77 1.63
C ARG A 83 13.68 25.19 1.17
N LEU A 84 12.63 26.02 1.13
CA LEU A 84 11.31 25.62 0.61
C LEU A 84 11.40 24.99 -0.79
N SER A 85 12.38 25.43 -1.59
CA SER A 85 12.70 24.82 -2.88
C SER A 85 13.04 23.33 -2.78
N GLU A 86 13.76 22.87 -1.75
CA GLU A 86 14.08 21.45 -1.54
C GLU A 86 12.85 20.59 -1.24
N ILE A 87 11.83 21.21 -0.62
CA ILE A 87 10.55 20.56 -0.34
C ILE A 87 9.72 20.43 -1.62
N LEU A 88 9.76 21.46 -2.48
CA LEU A 88 9.00 21.56 -3.72
C LEU A 88 9.66 20.86 -4.91
N ILE A 89 10.94 20.46 -4.83
CA ILE A 89 11.74 19.93 -5.94
C ILE A 89 11.24 18.59 -6.53
N ARG A 90 10.26 17.93 -5.92
CA ARG A 90 9.65 16.74 -6.52
C ARG A 90 8.41 17.15 -7.30
N GLY A 91 8.49 17.14 -8.63
CA GLY A 91 7.35 17.34 -9.56
C GLY A 91 6.27 16.26 -9.49
N GLY A 92 6.07 15.65 -8.32
CA GLY A 92 5.03 14.69 -8.03
C GLY A 92 3.75 15.36 -7.54
N TYR A 93 2.64 14.65 -7.66
CA TYR A 93 1.34 15.10 -7.17
C TYR A 93 1.27 14.94 -5.64
N GLN A 94 1.38 16.05 -4.91
CA GLN A 94 1.45 16.04 -3.45
C GLN A 94 0.79 17.28 -2.83
N ASP A 95 0.17 17.12 -1.66
CA ASP A 95 -0.26 18.22 -0.81
C ASP A 95 0.78 18.44 0.29
N ILE A 96 1.15 19.70 0.54
CA ILE A 96 2.14 20.08 1.56
C ILE A 96 1.47 21.01 2.55
N SER A 97 1.50 20.65 3.84
CA SER A 97 0.96 21.46 4.93
C SER A 97 2.07 21.80 5.91
N MET A 98 2.35 23.09 6.07
CA MET A 98 3.37 23.62 6.99
C MET A 98 2.70 24.41 8.12
N LYS A 99 3.16 24.17 9.35
CA LYS A 99 2.80 24.97 10.52
C LYS A 99 4.03 25.67 11.06
N THR A 100 3.89 26.95 11.35
CA THR A 100 4.94 27.79 11.92
C THR A 100 4.51 28.33 13.28
N GLU A 101 5.45 28.45 14.20
CA GLU A 101 5.28 29.09 15.50
C GLU A 101 6.46 30.03 15.74
N ASN A 102 6.20 31.30 16.08
CA ASN A 102 7.22 32.32 16.34
C ASN A 102 8.28 32.46 15.21
N GLY A 103 7.85 32.36 13.94
CA GLY A 103 8.74 32.45 12.77
C GLY A 103 9.51 31.17 12.44
N ASN A 104 9.38 30.11 13.23
CA ASN A 104 10.04 28.83 13.01
C ASN A 104 9.06 27.79 12.46
N ILE A 105 9.51 26.97 11.51
CA ILE A 105 8.73 25.83 11.01
C ILE A 105 8.75 24.73 12.09
N VAL A 106 7.58 24.39 12.63
CA VAL A 106 7.44 23.39 13.70
C VAL A 106 7.03 22.02 13.16
N ILE A 107 6.15 21.99 12.15
CA ILE A 107 5.60 20.74 11.60
C ILE A 107 5.43 20.90 10.09
N THR A 108 5.89 19.91 9.32
CA THR A 108 5.54 19.76 7.91
C THR A 108 4.93 18.40 7.67
N ASN A 109 3.72 18.36 7.12
CA ASN A 109 3.08 17.13 6.63
C ASN A 109 3.11 17.15 5.10
N ILE A 110 3.60 16.06 4.50
CA ILE A 110 3.62 15.86 3.05
C ILE A 110 2.72 14.68 2.74
N THR A 111 1.68 14.91 1.96
CA THR A 111 0.76 13.87 1.48
C THR A 111 1.02 13.63 0.00
N SER A 112 1.64 12.50 -0.33
CA SER A 112 1.83 12.08 -1.72
C SER A 112 0.61 11.32 -2.23
N LYS A 113 0.16 11.63 -3.45
CA LYS A 113 -1.03 11.04 -4.05
C LYS A 113 -0.65 10.21 -5.28
N ILE A 114 -1.04 8.94 -5.28
CA ILE A 114 -0.78 7.99 -6.36
C ILE A 114 -2.14 7.57 -6.92
N LYS A 115 -2.43 7.95 -8.17
CA LYS A 115 -3.58 7.42 -8.91
C LYS A 115 -3.24 6.00 -9.34
N LEU A 116 -4.19 5.09 -9.13
CA LEU A 116 -4.08 3.72 -9.62
C LEU A 116 -4.80 3.67 -10.97
N ASP A 117 -4.07 3.30 -12.02
CA ASP A 117 -4.66 3.09 -13.34
C ASP A 117 -5.67 1.92 -13.29
N GLN A 118 -6.75 2.04 -14.05
CA GLN A 118 -7.89 1.10 -14.04
C GLN A 118 -7.64 -0.19 -14.83
#